data_AF-F4QN44-F1
#
_entry.id   AF-F4QN44-F1
#
_cell.length_a   1.000
_cell.length_b   1.000
_cell.length_c   1.000
_cell.angle_alpha   90.00
_cell.angle_beta   90.00
_cell.angle_gamma   90.00
#
_symmetry.space_group_name_H-M   'P 1'
#
loop_
_entity.id
_entity.type
_entity.pdbx_description
1 polymer ?
#
loop_
_entity_poly.entity_id
_entity_poly.type
_entity_poly.pdbx_seq_one_letter_code
_entity_poly.pdbx_strand_id
1 'polypeptide(L)'
;MTTLSRRTTLAWLAAAATAIPAVPAVARSEGATAPAVARSEGATAPAGLNPQIAWPDIELPVNAALGYGTDPDLMNPIAPWPLRLSAENREAINILGNLVLPPDESGPGAGDVDIAAFVDEWISSPYEAQAGDRRKVLNGLAWLDAQSLEATGKPFAKADAATHARIVDALMLDPVPEFLVEPAGFFGRLRGLIVGGYYTLPEGKAAIGFQGNTPMKDYPGPSDEAVEHLKGLLKHLNLPYPA
;
A
#
# COMPACT_ATOMS: atom_id res chain seq x y z
N MET A 1 -25.59 -17.09 0.06
CA MET A 1 -25.07 -15.82 0.59
C MET A 1 -23.58 -15.79 0.27
N THR A 2 -23.18 -15.04 -0.75
CA THR A 2 -21.78 -14.85 -1.14
C THR A 2 -21.09 -14.04 -0.05
N THR A 3 -20.19 -14.67 0.71
CA THR A 3 -19.33 -14.01 1.68
C THR A 3 -18.40 -13.03 0.94
N LEU A 4 -18.57 -11.73 1.18
CA LEU A 4 -17.71 -10.69 0.63
C LEU A 4 -16.26 -10.94 1.07
N SER A 5 -15.34 -11.05 0.10
CA SER A 5 -13.92 -11.26 0.39
C SER A 5 -13.25 -9.93 0.78
N ARG A 6 -12.16 -10.00 1.55
CA ARG A 6 -11.34 -8.80 1.88
C ARG A 6 -10.86 -8.08 0.62
N ARG A 7 -10.52 -8.83 -0.44
CA ARG A 7 -10.10 -8.27 -1.74
C ARG A 7 -11.26 -7.53 -2.41
N THR A 8 -12.49 -8.06 -2.37
CA THR A 8 -13.68 -7.36 -2.87
C THR A 8 -13.87 -6.02 -2.18
N THR A 9 -13.76 -5.98 -0.85
CA THR A 9 -13.87 -4.73 -0.07
C THR A 9 -12.77 -3.73 -0.43
N LEU A 10 -11.51 -4.19 -0.57
CA LEU A 10 -10.39 -3.32 -0.96
C LEU A 10 -10.51 -2.82 -2.41
N ALA A 11 -10.97 -3.67 -3.33
CA ALA A 11 -11.22 -3.30 -4.72
C ALA A 11 -12.31 -2.21 -4.82
N TRP A 12 -13.38 -2.33 -4.05
CA TRP A 12 -14.42 -1.30 -3.98
C TRP A 12 -13.91 0.03 -3.41
N LEU A 13 -13.09 -0.02 -2.35
CA LEU A 13 -12.45 1.19 -1.80
C LEU A 13 -11.49 1.85 -2.80
N ALA A 14 -10.69 1.07 -3.52
CA ALA A 14 -9.79 1.59 -4.55
C ALA A 14 -10.56 2.20 -5.73
N ALA A 15 -11.61 1.54 -6.21
CA ALA A 15 -12.49 2.07 -7.25
C ALA A 15 -13.15 3.39 -6.81
N ALA A 16 -13.63 3.49 -5.57
CA ALA A 16 -14.22 4.71 -5.03
C ALA A 16 -13.22 5.87 -4.93
N ALA A 17 -11.94 5.60 -4.65
CA ALA A 17 -10.89 6.64 -4.57
C ALA A 17 -10.57 7.28 -5.94
N THR A 18 -10.77 6.55 -7.05
CA THR A 18 -10.59 7.11 -8.40
C THR A 18 -11.70 8.07 -8.84
N ALA A 19 -12.78 8.19 -8.06
CA ALA A 19 -13.92 9.07 -8.35
C ALA A 19 -13.87 10.43 -7.61
N ILE A 20 -12.81 10.72 -6.85
CA ILE A 20 -12.70 11.97 -6.08
C ILE A 20 -11.83 12.99 -6.85
N PRO A 21 -12.35 14.15 -7.25
CA PRO A 21 -11.53 15.21 -7.83
C PRO A 21 -10.49 15.70 -6.82
N ALA A 22 -9.26 15.92 -7.28
CA ALA A 22 -8.13 16.33 -6.45
C ALA A 22 -8.43 17.65 -5.71
N VAL A 23 -8.50 17.59 -4.38
CA VAL A 23 -8.52 18.78 -3.50
C VAL A 23 -7.06 19.16 -3.20
N PRO A 24 -6.67 20.45 -3.30
CA PRO A 24 -5.29 20.85 -3.13
C PRO A 24 -4.79 20.65 -1.69
N ALA A 25 -3.49 20.40 -1.56
CA ALA A 25 -2.76 20.03 -0.35
C ALA A 25 -2.61 21.15 0.72
N VAL A 26 -3.46 22.18 0.70
CA VAL A 26 -3.45 23.29 1.67
C VAL A 26 -4.66 23.16 2.59
N ALA A 27 -4.60 22.22 3.54
CA ALA A 27 -5.47 22.21 4.72
C ALA A 27 -5.02 21.14 5.74
N ARG A 28 -3.73 21.08 6.09
CA ARG A 28 -3.27 20.29 7.26
C ARG A 28 -2.15 21.00 8.03
N SER A 29 -2.53 22.06 8.73
CA SER A 29 -1.97 22.52 10.00
C SER A 29 -3.10 23.32 10.66
N GLU A 30 -3.47 23.15 11.92
CA GLU A 30 -2.64 23.38 13.11
C GLU A 30 -3.22 22.65 14.33
N GLY A 31 -2.34 22.31 15.28
CA GLY A 31 -2.67 22.36 16.70
C GLY A 31 -3.45 21.19 17.31
N ALA A 32 -2.77 20.11 17.64
CA ALA A 32 -3.19 19.25 18.75
C ALA A 32 -1.96 18.72 19.48
N THR A 33 -1.56 19.41 20.55
CA THR A 33 -0.64 18.88 21.56
C THR A 33 -1.31 17.68 22.25
N ALA A 34 -0.75 16.49 22.07
CA ALA A 34 -1.19 15.30 22.79
C ALA A 34 -0.82 15.44 24.29
N PRO A 35 -1.73 15.12 25.24
CA PRO A 35 -1.39 15.12 26.64
C PRO A 35 -0.50 13.91 26.97
N ALA A 36 0.50 14.11 27.83
CA ALA A 36 1.33 13.04 28.36
C ALA A 36 0.49 12.11 29.24
N VAL A 37 0.28 10.87 28.81
CA VAL A 37 -0.43 9.85 29.59
C VAL A 37 0.59 8.99 30.34
N ALA A 38 0.36 8.83 31.64
CA ALA A 38 1.24 8.15 32.58
C ALA A 38 1.50 6.68 32.19
N ARG A 39 2.76 6.26 32.36
CA ARG A 39 3.22 4.88 32.16
C ARG A 39 2.54 3.95 33.17
N SER A 40 1.79 2.96 32.68
CA SER A 40 1.42 1.79 33.48
C SER A 40 2.44 0.68 33.23
N GLU A 41 3.20 0.33 34.26
CA GLU A 41 4.02 -0.88 34.29
C GLU A 41 3.11 -2.12 34.21
N GLY A 42 3.39 -3.03 33.28
CA GLY A 42 2.82 -4.38 33.30
C GLY A 42 1.82 -4.77 32.21
N ALA A 43 1.84 -4.14 31.02
CA ALA A 43 1.10 -4.68 29.87
C ALA A 43 1.87 -5.88 29.28
N THR A 44 1.34 -7.09 29.50
CA THR A 44 1.81 -8.31 28.83
C THR A 44 1.76 -8.07 27.32
N ALA A 45 2.90 -8.17 26.63
CA ALA A 45 2.97 -7.92 25.19
C ALA A 45 1.90 -8.77 24.46
N PRO A 46 1.21 -8.22 23.45
CA PRO A 46 0.31 -9.01 22.61
C PRO A 46 1.06 -10.25 22.13
N ALA A 47 0.45 -11.41 22.37
CA ALA A 47 1.09 -12.70 22.48
C ALA A 47 2.26 -12.93 21.49
N GLY A 48 3.49 -12.83 21.98
CA GLY A 48 4.69 -13.32 21.31
C GLY A 48 5.56 -12.32 20.55
N LEU A 49 5.32 -11.01 20.66
CA LEU A 49 6.31 -9.98 20.27
C LEU A 49 7.14 -9.51 21.47
N ASN A 50 8.41 -9.17 21.22
CA ASN A 50 9.30 -8.63 22.25
C ASN A 50 9.15 -7.09 22.31
N PRO A 51 8.62 -6.52 23.41
CA PRO A 51 8.42 -5.07 23.54
C PRO A 51 9.72 -4.30 23.77
N GLN A 52 10.84 -4.98 24.04
CA GLN A 52 12.16 -4.37 24.22
C GLN A 52 12.85 -4.06 22.89
N ILE A 53 12.36 -4.63 21.77
CA ILE A 53 12.88 -4.32 20.44
C ILE A 53 12.32 -2.96 20.01
N ALA A 54 13.16 -1.93 20.17
CA ALA A 54 12.83 -0.57 19.79
C ALA A 54 12.74 -0.40 18.26
N TRP A 55 12.01 0.63 17.84
CA TRP A 55 12.00 1.08 16.45
C TRP A 55 13.40 1.55 16.04
N PRO A 56 14.00 0.97 14.97
CA PRO A 56 15.33 1.38 14.54
C PRO A 56 15.26 2.75 13.84
N ASP A 57 16.32 3.55 13.98
CA ASP A 57 16.50 4.82 13.28
C ASP A 57 17.70 4.73 12.34
N ILE A 58 17.53 3.99 11.23
CA ILE A 58 18.61 3.72 10.28
C ILE A 58 18.91 4.99 9.49
N GLU A 59 20.15 5.44 9.54
CA GLU A 59 20.62 6.54 8.69
C GLU A 59 20.54 6.15 7.22
N LEU A 60 19.88 7.00 6.43
CA LEU A 60 19.68 6.74 5.01
C LEU A 60 20.64 7.58 4.16
N PRO A 61 21.29 6.99 3.15
CA PRO A 61 22.05 7.76 2.18
C PRO A 61 21.11 8.69 1.42
N VAL A 62 21.44 9.98 1.39
CA VAL A 62 20.74 10.99 0.57
C VAL A 62 20.78 10.53 -0.88
N ASN A 63 19.62 10.50 -1.54
CA ASN A 63 19.58 10.20 -2.97
C ASN A 63 19.77 11.49 -3.76
N ALA A 64 20.91 11.60 -4.45
CA ALA A 64 21.26 12.71 -5.33
C ALA A 64 20.99 12.41 -6.82
N ALA A 65 20.33 11.29 -7.15
CA ALA A 65 20.04 10.93 -8.52
C ALA A 65 19.07 11.93 -9.18
N LEU A 66 19.26 12.17 -10.47
CA LEU A 66 18.27 12.87 -11.28
C LEU A 66 17.02 11.99 -11.41
N GLY A 67 15.85 12.54 -11.09
CA GLY A 67 14.58 11.87 -11.35
C GLY A 67 14.34 11.73 -12.86
N TYR A 68 13.18 11.19 -13.23
CA TYR A 68 12.77 11.05 -14.64
C TYR A 68 12.67 12.37 -15.42
N GLY A 69 12.68 13.53 -14.74
CA GLY A 69 12.42 14.83 -15.35
C GLY A 69 10.92 15.02 -15.62
N THR A 70 10.59 15.97 -16.51
CA THR A 70 9.20 16.29 -16.87
C THR A 70 8.65 15.38 -17.96
N ASP A 71 9.52 14.80 -18.80
CA ASP A 71 9.17 13.96 -19.94
C ASP A 71 9.91 12.63 -19.88
N PRO A 72 9.34 11.60 -19.22
CA PRO A 72 9.96 10.28 -19.13
C PRO A 72 9.96 9.56 -20.49
N ASP A 73 11.03 8.84 -20.81
CA ASP A 73 11.06 7.96 -21.99
C ASP A 73 10.14 6.74 -21.75
N LEU A 74 8.92 6.81 -22.29
CA LEU A 74 7.94 5.73 -22.22
C LEU A 74 8.25 4.58 -23.18
N MET A 75 9.15 4.78 -24.15
CA MET A 75 9.55 3.73 -25.10
C MET A 75 10.62 2.81 -24.50
N ASN A 76 11.48 3.36 -23.62
CA ASN A 76 12.50 2.61 -22.89
C ASN A 76 12.43 2.91 -21.39
N PRO A 77 11.40 2.42 -20.68
CA PRO A 77 11.21 2.73 -19.27
C PRO A 77 12.28 2.04 -18.42
N ILE A 78 13.29 2.81 -17.99
CA ILE A 78 14.37 2.36 -17.11
C ILE A 78 14.50 3.35 -15.96
N ALA A 79 14.45 2.85 -14.72
CA ALA A 79 14.72 3.67 -13.54
C ALA A 79 16.17 4.18 -13.56
N PRO A 80 16.43 5.50 -13.58
CA PRO A 80 17.77 6.06 -13.68
C PRO A 80 18.54 6.05 -12.34
N TRP A 81 17.99 5.42 -11.30
CA TRP A 81 18.59 5.34 -9.97
C TRP A 81 18.85 3.89 -9.53
N PRO A 82 19.85 3.66 -8.67
CA PRO A 82 20.12 2.33 -8.13
C PRO A 82 19.02 1.90 -7.16
N LEU A 83 18.64 0.63 -7.27
CA LEU A 83 17.75 -0.05 -6.32
C LEU A 83 18.46 -0.30 -4.98
N ARG A 84 17.69 -0.40 -3.88
CA ARG A 84 18.22 -0.35 -2.51
C ARG A 84 17.89 -1.59 -1.69
N LEU A 85 16.88 -2.37 -2.05
CA LEU A 85 16.51 -3.54 -1.26
C LEU A 85 17.45 -4.71 -1.51
N SER A 86 17.81 -5.41 -0.44
CA SER A 86 18.45 -6.73 -0.54
C SER A 86 17.45 -7.78 -1.02
N ALA A 87 17.96 -8.93 -1.46
CA ALA A 87 17.11 -10.06 -1.86
C ALA A 87 16.20 -10.53 -0.72
N GLU A 88 16.70 -10.56 0.51
CA GLU A 88 15.93 -10.93 1.70
C GLU A 88 14.80 -9.93 2.00
N ASN A 89 15.07 -8.63 1.87
CA ASN A 89 14.08 -7.59 2.06
C ASN A 89 12.98 -7.64 0.99
N ARG A 90 13.36 -7.94 -0.26
CA ARG A 90 12.39 -8.15 -1.34
C ARG A 90 11.48 -9.35 -1.06
N GLU A 91 12.07 -10.46 -0.62
CA GLU A 91 11.29 -11.64 -0.23
C GLU A 91 10.33 -11.34 0.92
N ALA A 92 10.79 -10.64 1.96
CA ALA A 92 9.93 -10.20 3.06
C ALA A 92 8.74 -9.35 2.57
N ILE A 93 8.96 -8.43 1.63
CA ILE A 93 7.89 -7.61 1.04
C ILE A 93 6.93 -8.47 0.21
N ASN A 94 7.41 -9.45 -0.56
CA ASN A 94 6.53 -10.33 -1.33
C ASN A 94 5.66 -11.21 -0.41
N ILE A 95 6.21 -11.73 0.69
CA ILE A 95 5.46 -12.42 1.74
C ILE A 95 4.38 -11.51 2.32
N LEU A 96 4.73 -10.29 2.74
CA LEU A 96 3.77 -9.30 3.23
C LEU A 96 2.72 -8.95 2.16
N GLY A 97 3.12 -8.87 0.89
CA GLY A 97 2.26 -8.68 -0.27
C GLY A 97 1.15 -9.72 -0.33
N ASN A 98 1.50 -11.00 -0.24
CA ASN A 98 0.54 -12.10 -0.24
C ASN A 98 -0.32 -12.16 1.02
N LEU A 99 0.16 -11.67 2.16
CA LEU A 99 -0.66 -11.54 3.38
C LEU A 99 -1.68 -10.40 3.27
N VAL A 100 -1.30 -9.29 2.63
CA VAL A 100 -2.16 -8.12 2.43
C VAL A 100 -3.17 -8.36 1.31
N LEU A 101 -2.73 -8.97 0.21
CA LEU A 101 -3.52 -9.24 -0.98
C LEU A 101 -3.24 -10.68 -1.46
N PRO A 102 -3.84 -11.70 -0.81
CA PRO A 102 -3.63 -13.11 -1.15
C PRO A 102 -4.27 -13.47 -2.50
N PRO A 103 -3.79 -14.49 -3.21
CA PRO A 103 -4.39 -14.95 -4.46
C PRO A 103 -5.86 -15.37 -4.28
N ASP A 104 -6.70 -15.07 -5.28
CA ASP A 104 -8.10 -15.51 -5.33
C ASP A 104 -8.58 -15.65 -6.79
N GLU A 105 -9.88 -15.84 -7.00
CA GLU A 105 -10.49 -16.01 -8.33
C GLU A 105 -10.26 -14.81 -9.28
N SER A 106 -10.00 -13.63 -8.73
CA SER A 106 -9.77 -12.41 -9.51
C SER A 106 -8.32 -12.24 -9.96
N GLY A 107 -7.37 -13.06 -9.47
CA GLY A 107 -5.97 -13.02 -9.90
C GLY A 107 -4.96 -13.46 -8.83
N PRO A 108 -3.65 -13.44 -9.18
CA PRO A 108 -2.57 -13.84 -8.29
C PRO A 108 -2.47 -12.97 -7.03
N GLY A 109 -1.67 -13.39 -6.05
CA GLY A 109 -1.34 -12.56 -4.89
C GLY A 109 -0.37 -11.45 -5.26
N ALA A 110 -0.26 -10.41 -4.44
CA ALA A 110 0.67 -9.31 -4.74
C ALA A 110 2.15 -9.75 -4.73
N GLY A 111 2.53 -10.67 -3.85
CA GLY A 111 3.87 -11.25 -3.83
C GLY A 111 4.14 -12.15 -5.05
N ASP A 112 3.12 -12.79 -5.59
CA ASP A 112 3.24 -13.69 -6.75
C ASP A 112 3.61 -12.92 -8.04
N VAL A 113 3.36 -11.60 -8.07
CA VAL A 113 3.71 -10.69 -9.18
C VAL A 113 4.90 -9.77 -8.85
N ASP A 114 5.72 -10.16 -7.86
CA ASP A 114 6.92 -9.42 -7.41
C ASP A 114 6.64 -7.94 -7.07
N ILE A 115 5.62 -7.70 -6.23
CA ILE A 115 5.32 -6.35 -5.73
C ILE A 115 6.53 -5.68 -5.06
N ALA A 116 7.48 -6.47 -4.55
CA ALA A 116 8.73 -5.97 -4.02
C ALA A 116 9.55 -5.17 -5.03
N ALA A 117 9.52 -5.51 -6.33
CA ALA A 117 10.21 -4.72 -7.35
C ALA A 117 9.64 -3.29 -7.45
N PHE A 118 8.30 -3.15 -7.42
CA PHE A 118 7.64 -1.84 -7.37
C PHE A 118 8.01 -1.07 -6.10
N VAL A 119 7.98 -1.71 -4.94
CA VAL A 119 8.33 -1.07 -3.67
C VAL A 119 9.80 -0.63 -3.67
N ASP A 120 10.71 -1.45 -4.19
CA ASP A 120 12.13 -1.13 -4.31
C ASP A 120 12.36 0.10 -5.19
N GLU A 121 11.75 0.14 -6.37
CA GLU A 121 11.84 1.31 -7.26
C GLU A 121 11.27 2.56 -6.59
N TRP A 122 10.09 2.45 -5.97
CA TRP A 122 9.42 3.54 -5.27
C TRP A 122 10.31 4.15 -4.20
N ILE A 123 10.79 3.34 -3.25
CA ILE A 123 11.62 3.83 -2.15
C ILE A 123 12.99 4.25 -2.65
N SER A 124 13.49 3.71 -3.75
CA SER A 124 14.79 4.07 -4.31
C SER A 124 14.77 5.38 -5.09
N SER A 125 13.59 5.87 -5.48
CA SER A 125 13.46 7.11 -6.25
C SER A 125 13.98 8.37 -5.51
N PRO A 126 14.46 9.40 -6.24
CA PRO A 126 15.05 10.60 -5.64
C PRO A 126 14.01 11.62 -5.16
N TYR A 127 12.72 11.34 -5.32
CA TYR A 127 11.64 12.27 -5.00
C TYR A 127 11.39 12.36 -3.49
N GLU A 128 11.07 13.57 -3.01
CA GLU A 128 10.96 13.88 -1.58
C GLU A 128 9.88 13.06 -0.87
N ALA A 129 8.70 12.88 -1.49
CA ALA A 129 7.60 12.11 -0.91
C ALA A 129 8.03 10.64 -0.67
N GLN A 130 8.80 10.06 -1.59
CA GLN A 130 9.31 8.70 -1.54
C GLN A 130 10.47 8.55 -0.54
N ALA A 131 11.24 9.61 -0.30
CA ALA A 131 12.29 9.61 0.72
C ALA A 131 11.72 9.37 2.13
N GLY A 132 10.55 9.93 2.43
CA GLY A 132 9.85 9.68 3.70
C GLY A 132 9.41 8.21 3.85
N ASP A 133 8.95 7.60 2.75
CA ASP A 133 8.56 6.19 2.73
C ASP A 133 9.77 5.26 2.86
N ARG A 134 10.91 5.61 2.23
CA ARG A 134 12.16 4.84 2.33
C ARG A 134 12.55 4.60 3.78
N ARG A 135 12.52 5.64 4.61
CA ARG A 135 12.87 5.52 6.04
C ARG A 135 11.95 4.56 6.77
N LYS A 136 10.64 4.73 6.58
CA LYS A 136 9.63 3.89 7.24
C LYS A 136 9.75 2.42 6.81
N VAL A 137 9.93 2.17 5.52
CA VAL A 137 10.02 0.80 4.97
C VAL A 137 11.29 0.10 5.46
N LEU A 138 12.46 0.75 5.38
CA LEU A 138 13.71 0.11 5.80
C LEU A 138 13.76 -0.13 7.31
N ASN A 139 13.30 0.82 8.12
CA ASN A 139 13.20 0.63 9.57
C ASN A 139 12.19 -0.48 9.92
N GLY A 140 11.07 -0.55 9.20
CA GLY A 140 10.06 -1.59 9.38
C GLY A 140 10.57 -2.98 9.05
N LEU A 141 11.27 -3.15 7.94
CA LEU A 141 11.88 -4.44 7.56
C LEU A 141 12.92 -4.89 8.59
N ALA A 142 13.79 -3.98 9.05
CA ALA A 142 14.76 -4.29 10.10
C ALA A 142 14.08 -4.69 11.42
N TRP A 143 12.99 -4.01 11.79
CA TRP A 143 12.21 -4.34 12.98
C TRP A 143 11.52 -5.71 12.86
N LEU A 144 10.94 -6.03 11.69
CA LEU A 144 10.35 -7.35 11.43
C LEU A 144 11.40 -8.46 11.55
N ASP A 145 12.58 -8.26 10.99
CA ASP A 145 13.70 -9.20 11.09
C ASP A 145 14.14 -9.40 12.54
N ALA A 146 14.27 -8.32 13.32
CA ALA A 146 14.63 -8.41 14.73
C ALA A 146 13.60 -9.19 15.56
N GLN A 147 12.29 -8.93 15.35
CA GLN A 147 11.22 -9.67 16.01
C GLN A 147 11.21 -11.16 15.62
N SER A 148 11.41 -11.45 14.33
CA SER A 148 11.47 -12.82 13.82
C SER A 148 12.69 -13.59 14.35
N LEU A 149 13.85 -12.94 14.37
CA LEU A 149 15.10 -13.52 14.87
C LEU A 149 14.99 -13.86 16.35
N GLU A 150 14.45 -12.95 17.16
CA GLU A 150 14.22 -13.20 18.58
C GLU A 150 13.27 -14.38 18.82
N ALA A 151 12.19 -14.44 18.04
CA ALA A 151 11.16 -15.47 18.26
C ALA A 151 11.51 -16.85 17.68
N THR A 152 12.34 -16.91 16.63
CA THR A 152 12.54 -18.15 15.84
C THR A 152 14.00 -18.48 15.49
N GLY A 153 14.93 -17.56 15.75
CA GLY A 153 16.32 -17.65 15.29
C GLY A 153 16.50 -17.45 13.79
N LYS A 154 15.46 -17.04 13.06
CA LYS A 154 15.48 -16.83 11.59
C LYS A 154 15.01 -15.42 11.23
N PRO A 155 15.58 -14.81 10.17
CA PRO A 155 15.04 -13.56 9.63
C PRO A 155 13.61 -13.75 9.14
N PHE A 156 12.84 -12.67 9.05
CA PHE A 156 11.42 -12.69 8.71
C PHE A 156 11.16 -13.42 7.39
N ALA A 157 11.98 -13.16 6.36
CA ALA A 157 11.88 -13.82 5.06
C ALA A 157 12.02 -15.37 5.12
N LYS A 158 12.58 -15.92 6.20
CA LYS A 158 12.78 -17.37 6.40
C LYS A 158 11.94 -17.94 7.55
N ALA A 159 11.08 -17.12 8.15
CA ALA A 159 10.17 -17.55 9.20
C ALA A 159 9.00 -18.37 8.63
N ASP A 160 8.28 -19.06 9.49
CA ASP A 160 7.09 -19.81 9.10
C ASP A 160 5.84 -18.92 9.04
N ALA A 161 4.80 -19.44 8.39
CA ALA A 161 3.53 -18.72 8.22
C ALA A 161 2.88 -18.34 9.56
N ALA A 162 3.08 -19.14 10.60
CA ALA A 162 2.57 -18.85 11.94
C ALA A 162 3.25 -17.60 12.53
N THR A 163 4.56 -17.47 12.35
CA THR A 163 5.32 -16.28 12.78
C THR A 163 4.93 -15.06 11.98
N HIS A 164 4.78 -15.18 10.65
CA HIS A 164 4.33 -14.06 9.81
C HIS A 164 2.96 -13.56 10.24
N ALA A 165 1.98 -14.46 10.40
CA ALA A 165 0.62 -14.12 10.80
C ALA A 165 0.61 -13.44 12.17
N ARG A 166 1.32 -14.02 13.17
CA ARG A 166 1.40 -13.45 14.53
C ARG A 166 1.94 -12.03 14.53
N ILE A 167 3.02 -11.77 13.79
CA ILE A 167 3.61 -10.42 13.72
C ILE A 167 2.63 -9.46 13.05
N VAL A 168 2.07 -9.84 11.90
CA VAL A 168 1.12 -8.99 11.15
C VAL A 168 -0.15 -8.69 11.95
N ASP A 169 -0.73 -9.69 12.62
CA ASP A 169 -1.92 -9.53 13.45
C ASP A 169 -1.69 -8.54 14.59
N ALA A 170 -0.50 -8.57 15.22
CA ALA A 170 -0.13 -7.63 16.26
C ALA A 170 -0.03 -6.18 15.74
N LEU A 171 0.40 -5.98 14.48
CA LEU A 171 0.46 -4.66 13.83
C LEU A 171 -0.91 -4.10 13.43
N MET A 172 -1.97 -4.92 13.49
CA MET A 172 -3.34 -4.53 13.16
C MET A 172 -4.24 -4.32 14.39
N LEU A 173 -3.69 -4.39 15.61
CA LEU A 173 -4.47 -4.21 16.84
C LEU A 173 -5.07 -2.81 16.96
N ASP A 174 -6.26 -2.73 17.56
CA ASP A 174 -6.94 -1.48 17.91
C ASP A 174 -7.50 -1.59 19.34
N PRO A 175 -7.03 -0.78 20.31
CA PRO A 175 -5.99 0.23 20.18
C PRO A 175 -4.59 -0.36 19.94
N VAL A 176 -3.74 0.37 19.22
CA VAL A 176 -2.34 0.00 18.99
C VAL A 176 -1.54 0.18 20.30
N PRO A 177 -0.84 -0.85 20.82
CA PRO A 177 0.06 -0.70 21.96
C PRO A 177 1.19 0.30 21.68
N GLU A 178 1.62 1.04 22.71
CA GLU A 178 2.60 2.14 22.57
C GLU A 178 3.88 1.74 21.81
N PHE A 179 4.46 0.57 22.14
CA PHE A 179 5.69 0.09 21.50
C PHE A 179 5.50 -0.37 20.04
N LEU A 180 4.25 -0.48 19.57
CA LEU A 180 3.87 -0.88 18.22
C LEU A 180 3.39 0.30 17.36
N VAL A 181 3.37 1.54 17.86
CA VAL A 181 2.87 2.71 17.11
C VAL A 181 3.64 2.91 15.79
N GLU A 182 4.98 2.96 15.84
CA GLU A 182 5.82 3.11 14.65
C GLU A 182 5.76 1.89 13.71
N PRO A 183 5.89 0.63 14.21
CA PRO A 183 5.68 -0.57 13.39
C PRO A 183 4.31 -0.62 12.69
N ALA A 184 3.22 -0.29 13.39
CA ALA A 184 1.87 -0.27 12.84
C ALA A 184 1.74 0.82 11.76
N GLY A 185 2.35 1.99 11.98
CA GLY A 185 2.43 3.08 11.00
C GLY A 185 3.18 2.66 9.73
N PHE A 186 4.33 1.98 9.87
CA PHE A 186 5.06 1.39 8.75
C PHE A 186 4.17 0.42 7.96
N PHE A 187 3.54 -0.53 8.64
CA PHE A 187 2.75 -1.55 7.97
C PHE A 187 1.50 -0.95 7.30
N GLY A 188 0.88 0.06 7.92
CA GLY A 188 -0.17 0.87 7.28
C GLY A 188 0.29 1.51 5.97
N ARG A 189 1.48 2.13 5.96
CA ARG A 189 2.03 2.74 4.74
C ARG A 189 2.37 1.69 3.67
N LEU A 190 3.04 0.61 4.07
CA LEU A 190 3.42 -0.48 3.17
C LEU A 190 2.19 -1.12 2.51
N ARG A 191 1.09 -1.33 3.26
CA ARG A 191 -0.19 -1.79 2.69
C ARG A 191 -0.71 -0.87 1.60
N GLY A 192 -0.67 0.45 1.83
CA GLY A 192 -1.05 1.44 0.82
C GLY A 192 -0.19 1.35 -0.44
N LEU A 193 1.12 1.15 -0.29
CA LEU A 193 2.04 0.96 -1.43
C LEU A 193 1.76 -0.34 -2.18
N ILE A 194 1.56 -1.46 -1.47
CA ILE A 194 1.26 -2.77 -2.07
C ILE A 194 -0.02 -2.70 -2.89
N VAL A 195 -1.11 -2.17 -2.31
CA VAL A 195 -2.40 -2.06 -2.99
C VAL A 195 -2.33 -1.10 -4.18
N GLY A 196 -1.71 0.08 -3.98
CA GLY A 196 -1.53 1.07 -5.04
C GLY A 196 -0.67 0.56 -6.19
N GLY A 197 0.41 -0.16 -5.89
CA GLY A 197 1.28 -0.78 -6.88
C GLY A 197 0.58 -1.91 -7.64
N TYR A 198 -0.03 -2.85 -6.92
CA TYR A 198 -0.68 -4.02 -7.53
C TYR A 198 -1.74 -3.63 -8.56
N TYR A 199 -2.63 -2.69 -8.25
CA TYR A 199 -3.69 -2.27 -9.18
C TYR A 199 -3.21 -1.40 -10.35
N THR A 200 -1.91 -1.12 -10.44
CA THR A 200 -1.30 -0.51 -11.65
C THR A 200 -0.73 -1.55 -12.61
N LEU A 201 -0.47 -2.78 -12.14
CA LEU A 201 -0.01 -3.92 -12.93
C LEU A 201 -1.13 -4.50 -13.81
N PRO A 202 -0.80 -5.22 -14.90
CA PRO A 202 -1.80 -5.86 -15.76
C PRO A 202 -2.79 -6.75 -15.00
N GLU A 203 -2.30 -7.55 -14.06
CA GLU A 203 -3.09 -8.49 -13.25
C GLU A 203 -4.08 -7.74 -12.35
N GLY A 204 -3.61 -6.67 -11.69
CA GLY A 204 -4.48 -5.83 -10.86
C GLY A 204 -5.51 -5.06 -11.67
N LYS A 205 -5.13 -4.50 -12.82
CA LYS A 205 -6.07 -3.84 -13.74
C LYS A 205 -7.17 -4.79 -14.20
N ALA A 206 -6.79 -6.01 -14.58
CA ALA A 206 -7.75 -7.04 -14.94
C ALA A 206 -8.69 -7.39 -13.77
N ALA A 207 -8.15 -7.51 -12.54
CA ALA A 207 -8.93 -7.85 -11.35
C ALA A 207 -10.04 -6.83 -11.00
N ILE A 208 -9.86 -5.55 -11.35
CA ILE A 208 -10.88 -4.50 -11.16
C ILE A 208 -11.70 -4.20 -12.42
N GLY A 209 -11.48 -4.93 -13.51
CA GLY A 209 -12.15 -4.69 -14.79
C GLY A 209 -11.76 -3.36 -15.44
N PHE A 210 -10.55 -2.85 -15.17
CA PHE A 210 -10.07 -1.62 -15.79
C PHE A 210 -9.84 -1.84 -17.29
N GLN A 211 -10.64 -1.18 -18.12
CA GLN A 211 -10.55 -1.24 -19.59
C GLN A 211 -9.76 -0.08 -20.22
N GLY A 212 -9.32 0.90 -19.41
CA GLY A 212 -8.56 2.06 -19.88
C GLY A 212 -7.20 1.68 -20.47
N ASN A 213 -6.49 2.67 -21.04
CA ASN A 213 -5.21 2.50 -21.73
C ASN A 213 -5.22 1.57 -22.96
N THR A 214 -6.40 1.15 -23.42
CA THR A 214 -6.56 0.48 -24.72
C THR A 214 -6.95 1.52 -25.77
N PRO A 215 -6.15 1.72 -26.84
CA PRO A 215 -6.52 2.61 -27.92
C PRO A 215 -7.84 2.16 -28.56
N MET A 216 -8.82 3.06 -28.60
CA MET A 216 -10.08 2.83 -29.32
C MET A 216 -10.07 3.65 -30.60
N LYS A 217 -10.39 3.01 -31.73
CA LYS A 217 -10.50 3.69 -33.03
C LYS A 217 -11.74 4.57 -33.10
N ASP A 218 -12.88 4.01 -32.65
CA ASP A 218 -14.18 4.66 -32.64
C ASP A 218 -14.70 4.63 -31.21
N TYR A 219 -15.08 5.80 -30.68
CA TYR A 219 -15.67 5.89 -29.34
C TYR A 219 -17.18 5.64 -29.46
N PRO A 220 -17.72 4.55 -28.87
CA PRO A 220 -19.13 4.17 -29.08
C PRO A 220 -20.13 5.11 -28.37
N GLY A 221 -19.65 6.03 -27.53
CA GLY A 221 -20.52 6.86 -26.71
C GLY A 221 -21.16 6.11 -25.53
N PRO A 222 -22.03 6.77 -24.75
CA PRO A 222 -22.82 6.11 -23.71
C PRO A 222 -23.79 5.08 -24.31
N SER A 223 -24.08 4.00 -23.58
CA SER A 223 -25.08 3.02 -24.01
C SER A 223 -26.49 3.62 -24.01
N ASP A 224 -27.39 3.07 -24.84
CA ASP A 224 -28.80 3.48 -24.87
C ASP A 224 -29.45 3.39 -23.48
N GLU A 225 -29.10 2.35 -22.71
CA GLU A 225 -29.53 2.19 -21.32
C GLU A 225 -29.06 3.35 -20.43
N ALA A 226 -27.79 3.76 -20.53
CA ALA A 226 -27.25 4.88 -19.77
C ALA A 226 -27.91 6.21 -20.16
N VAL A 227 -28.21 6.39 -21.45
CA VAL A 227 -28.93 7.57 -21.97
C VAL A 227 -30.35 7.64 -21.41
N GLU A 228 -31.09 6.52 -21.43
CA GLU A 228 -32.44 6.48 -20.88
C GLU A 228 -32.46 6.66 -19.36
N HIS A 229 -31.48 6.10 -18.65
CA HIS A 229 -31.29 6.34 -17.22
C HIS A 229 -31.07 7.84 -16.92
N LEU A 230 -30.18 8.49 -17.66
CA LEU A 230 -29.91 9.93 -17.53
C LEU A 230 -31.17 10.76 -17.81
N LYS A 231 -31.90 10.46 -18.88
CA LYS A 231 -33.17 11.13 -19.21
C LYS A 231 -34.19 11.00 -18.08
N GLY A 232 -34.29 9.82 -17.48
CA GLY A 232 -35.14 9.57 -16.31
C GLY A 232 -34.78 10.47 -15.11
N LEU A 233 -33.48 10.57 -14.80
CA LEU A 233 -32.99 11.43 -13.72
C LEU A 233 -33.27 12.91 -13.98
N LEU A 234 -33.00 13.40 -15.19
CA LEU A 234 -33.27 14.79 -15.55
C LEU A 234 -34.76 15.14 -15.45
N LYS A 235 -35.63 14.23 -15.89
CA LYS A 235 -37.09 14.40 -15.74
C LYS A 235 -37.51 14.49 -14.28
N HIS A 236 -36.95 13.66 -13.41
CA HIS A 236 -37.24 13.70 -11.97
C HIS A 236 -36.78 15.03 -11.33
N LEU A 237 -35.64 15.56 -11.78
CA LEU A 237 -35.08 16.83 -11.31
C LEU A 237 -35.69 18.05 -12.00
N ASN A 238 -36.67 17.87 -12.89
CA ASN A 238 -37.28 18.92 -13.70
C ASN A 238 -36.26 19.74 -14.52
N LEU A 239 -35.25 19.04 -15.05
CA LEU A 239 -34.20 19.59 -15.91
C LEU A 239 -34.39 19.13 -17.36
N PRO A 240 -34.09 19.99 -18.36
CA PRO A 240 -34.15 19.60 -19.76
C PRO A 240 -32.97 18.68 -20.15
N TYR A 241 -33.19 17.79 -21.12
CA TYR A 241 -32.10 17.03 -21.76
C TYR A 241 -31.36 17.94 -22.75
N PRO A 242 -30.02 18.08 -22.64
CA PRO A 242 -29.26 18.91 -23.57
C PRO A 242 -29.37 18.36 -25.01
N ALA A 243 -29.57 19.28 -25.96
CA ALA A 243 -29.67 18.96 -27.39
C ALA A 243 -28.33 18.55 -27.98
#